data_AF-A0A3A8KFY8-F1
#
_entry.id   AF-A0A3A8KFY8-F1
#
_cell.length_a   1.000
_cell.length_b   1.000
_cell.length_c   1.000
_cell.angle_alpha   90.00
_cell.angle_beta   90.00
_cell.angle_gamma   90.00
#
_symmetry.space_group_name_H-M   'P 1'
#
loop_
_entity.id
_entity.type
_entity.pdbx_description
1 polymer ?
#
loop_
_entity_poly.entity_id
_entity_poly.type
_entity_poly.pdbx_seq_one_letter_code
_entity_poly.pdbx_strand_id
1 'polypeptide(L)'
;MTTRKRLELNVYAPALVRDDGRTLAVVRGVELALPGLRLDWEIDKEGRPIEVLQREAWLAEAATRGKLPLLCNGDESHPVTISGLRRFASASAGGQPQFQVHAKLPLDAPVVTAAADVLEAVAEGVRAYWGQATPDGAALDIAYQVAPTLEGPPSPRRGLPALKLFQHIRSPEIPYYLGWLNYWSAASAGAIGFPDPARDTDLLSRARRTATGGWIVQLTESPLDLDDPAHLETLKRAYGRFPEIGGRGAP
;
A
#
# COMPACT_ATOMS: atom_id res chain seq x y z
N MET A 1 8.79 -11.91 23.70
CA MET A 1 9.11 -11.69 22.28
C MET A 1 8.95 -10.22 21.99
N THR A 2 10.02 -9.50 21.66
CA THR A 2 9.92 -8.13 21.16
C THR A 2 9.19 -8.18 19.83
N THR A 3 8.06 -7.49 19.70
CA THR A 3 7.33 -7.38 18.44
C THR A 3 8.25 -6.72 17.42
N ARG A 4 8.75 -7.49 16.45
CA ARG A 4 9.65 -6.99 15.42
C ARG A 4 8.88 -5.97 14.58
N LYS A 5 9.43 -4.75 14.46
CA LYS A 5 8.83 -3.68 13.63
C LYS A 5 8.65 -4.18 12.19
N ARG A 6 7.55 -3.79 11.55
CA ARG A 6 7.18 -4.24 10.20
C ARG A 6 6.97 -3.06 9.26
N LEU A 7 7.26 -3.28 8.00
CA LEU A 7 6.79 -2.44 6.91
C LEU A 7 5.47 -3.03 6.38
N GLU A 8 4.40 -2.25 6.41
CA GLU A 8 3.10 -2.63 5.88
C GLU A 8 2.86 -1.96 4.53
N LEU A 9 2.61 -2.77 3.50
CA LEU A 9 2.17 -2.30 2.19
C LEU A 9 0.68 -2.48 2.03
N ASN A 10 0.02 -1.46 1.46
CA ASN A 10 -1.36 -1.54 1.00
C ASN A 10 -1.47 -0.92 -0.38
N VAL A 11 -1.98 -1.69 -1.34
CA VAL A 11 -2.09 -1.31 -2.75
C VAL A 11 -3.51 -1.56 -3.22
N TYR A 12 -4.12 -0.58 -3.87
CA TYR A 12 -5.53 -0.61 -4.30
C TYR A 12 -5.62 -0.55 -5.81
N ALA A 13 -6.37 -1.49 -6.40
CA ALA A 13 -6.42 -1.74 -7.83
C ALA A 13 -7.85 -2.06 -8.31
N PRO A 14 -8.09 -2.04 -9.63
CA PRO A 14 -9.32 -2.58 -10.19
C PRO A 14 -9.54 -4.03 -9.75
N ALA A 15 -10.80 -4.44 -9.55
CA ALA A 15 -11.13 -5.80 -9.14
C ALA A 15 -10.48 -6.87 -10.04
N LEU A 16 -10.10 -8.00 -9.43
CA LEU A 16 -9.74 -9.21 -10.16
C LEU A 16 -11.04 -9.86 -10.67
N VAL A 17 -11.26 -9.80 -11.98
CA VAL A 17 -12.47 -10.34 -12.64
C VAL A 17 -12.21 -11.64 -13.43
N ARG A 18 -10.93 -11.95 -13.67
CA ARG A 18 -10.46 -13.14 -14.38
C ARG A 18 -9.00 -13.39 -14.02
N ASP A 19 -8.47 -14.52 -14.45
CA ASP A 19 -7.02 -14.66 -14.57
C ASP A 19 -6.52 -13.77 -15.72
N ASP A 20 -5.89 -12.66 -15.36
CA ASP A 20 -5.22 -11.73 -16.28
C ASP A 20 -3.72 -11.59 -15.94
N GLY A 21 -3.16 -12.57 -15.21
CA GLY A 21 -1.75 -12.63 -14.84
C GLY A 21 -1.31 -11.69 -13.73
N ARG A 22 -2.19 -10.80 -13.21
CA ARG A 22 -1.83 -9.81 -12.19
C ARG A 22 -1.33 -10.42 -10.88
N THR A 23 -1.94 -11.51 -10.41
CA THR A 23 -1.51 -12.20 -9.18
C THR A 23 -0.11 -12.78 -9.30
N LEU A 24 0.20 -13.40 -10.44
CA LEU A 24 1.53 -13.93 -10.74
C LEU A 24 2.58 -12.83 -10.92
N ALA A 25 2.21 -11.73 -11.58
CA ALA A 25 3.08 -10.58 -11.77
C ALA A 25 3.53 -9.96 -10.43
N VAL A 26 2.60 -9.85 -9.47
CA VAL A 26 2.91 -9.39 -8.11
C VAL A 26 3.93 -10.30 -7.43
N VAL A 27 3.67 -11.60 -7.39
CA VAL A 27 4.54 -12.55 -6.68
C VAL A 27 5.95 -12.54 -7.27
N ARG A 28 6.07 -12.67 -8.60
CA ARG A 28 7.36 -12.64 -9.29
C ARG A 28 8.07 -11.28 -9.12
N GLY A 29 7.32 -10.19 -9.19
CA GLY A 29 7.87 -8.84 -9.02
C GLY A 29 8.48 -8.62 -7.64
N VAL A 30 7.81 -9.07 -6.59
CA VAL A 30 8.32 -8.96 -5.21
C VAL A 30 9.55 -9.85 -5.00
N GLU A 31 9.56 -11.07 -5.54
CA GLU A 31 10.73 -11.96 -5.48
C GLU A 31 11.94 -11.41 -6.24
N LEU A 32 11.71 -10.66 -7.33
CA LEU A 32 12.77 -9.96 -8.06
C LEU A 32 13.27 -8.72 -7.29
N ALA A 33 12.37 -7.97 -6.65
CA ALA A 33 12.71 -6.77 -5.91
C ALA A 33 13.44 -7.06 -4.58
N LEU A 34 13.20 -8.22 -3.96
CA LEU A 34 13.86 -8.64 -2.73
C LEU A 34 14.69 -9.91 -2.94
N PRO A 35 15.99 -9.79 -3.25
CA PRO A 35 16.86 -10.94 -3.53
C PRO A 35 16.85 -11.97 -2.41
N GLY A 36 16.71 -13.25 -2.79
CA GLY A 36 16.64 -14.38 -1.86
C GLY A 36 15.24 -14.67 -1.31
N LEU A 37 14.26 -13.79 -1.54
CA LEU A 37 12.88 -14.07 -1.20
C LEU A 37 12.29 -15.13 -2.14
N ARG A 38 11.54 -16.06 -1.54
CA ARG A 38 10.68 -17.02 -2.24
C ARG A 38 9.35 -17.10 -1.52
N LEU A 39 8.25 -16.96 -2.25
CA LEU A 39 6.88 -16.99 -1.72
C LEU A 39 6.21 -18.34 -2.02
N ASP A 40 6.81 -19.42 -1.55
CA ASP A 40 6.43 -20.80 -1.92
C ASP A 40 5.43 -21.44 -0.96
N TRP A 41 5.00 -20.74 0.09
CA TRP A 41 4.19 -21.31 1.16
C TRP A 41 2.85 -20.56 1.28
N GLU A 42 1.77 -21.29 1.54
CA GLU A 42 0.49 -20.75 2.01
C GLU A 42 0.37 -20.99 3.53
N ILE A 43 -0.41 -20.17 4.23
CA ILE A 43 -0.77 -20.44 5.63
C ILE A 43 -2.11 -21.18 5.68
N ASP A 44 -2.12 -22.39 6.25
CA ASP A 44 -3.33 -23.19 6.46
C ASP A 44 -4.28 -22.54 7.50
N LYS A 45 -5.46 -23.15 7.71
CA LYS A 45 -6.44 -22.62 8.66
C LYS A 45 -5.95 -22.67 10.11
N GLU A 46 -5.01 -23.55 10.40
CA GLU A 46 -4.37 -23.72 11.70
C GLU A 46 -3.17 -22.78 11.89
N GLY A 47 -2.85 -21.97 10.87
CA GLY A 47 -1.77 -20.99 10.92
C GLY A 47 -0.39 -21.53 10.54
N ARG A 48 -0.31 -22.73 9.97
CA ARG A 48 0.96 -23.39 9.61
C ARG A 48 1.31 -23.18 8.13
N PRO A 49 2.60 -22.99 7.81
CA PRO A 49 3.04 -22.92 6.43
C PRO A 49 2.93 -24.29 5.74
N ILE A 50 2.28 -24.32 4.58
CA ILE A 50 2.17 -25.46 3.68
C ILE A 50 2.74 -25.10 2.31
N GLU A 51 3.57 -25.97 1.75
CA GLU A 51 4.22 -25.71 0.47
C GLU A 51 3.19 -25.73 -0.67
N VAL A 52 3.23 -24.72 -1.54
CA VAL A 52 2.31 -24.57 -2.67
C VAL A 52 2.91 -25.25 -3.90
N LEU A 53 2.51 -26.49 -4.13
CA LEU A 53 2.85 -27.21 -5.36
C LEU A 53 2.20 -26.55 -6.58
N GLN A 54 2.92 -26.45 -7.70
CA GLN A 54 2.44 -25.83 -8.94
C GLN A 54 1.87 -24.41 -8.73
N ARG A 55 2.56 -23.61 -7.91
CA ARG A 55 2.18 -22.26 -7.46
C ARG A 55 1.53 -21.38 -8.53
N GLU A 56 2.03 -21.39 -9.76
CA GLU A 56 1.48 -20.57 -10.84
C GLU A 56 0.06 -20.98 -11.24
N ALA A 57 -0.19 -22.28 -11.40
CA ALA A 57 -1.51 -22.81 -11.71
C ALA A 57 -2.49 -22.56 -10.55
N TRP A 58 -2.02 -22.73 -9.32
CA TRP A 58 -2.80 -22.45 -8.12
C TRP A 58 -3.16 -20.95 -7.98
N LEU A 59 -2.23 -20.04 -8.28
CA LEU A 59 -2.47 -18.59 -8.32
C LEU A 59 -3.46 -18.20 -9.43
N ALA A 60 -3.35 -18.81 -10.60
CA ALA A 60 -4.27 -18.61 -11.73
C ALA A 60 -5.70 -19.02 -11.34
N GLU A 61 -5.88 -20.19 -10.72
CA GLU A 61 -7.18 -20.64 -10.22
C GLU A 61 -7.74 -19.66 -9.19
N ALA A 62 -6.93 -19.22 -8.22
CA ALA A 62 -7.36 -18.25 -7.23
C ALA A 62 -7.75 -16.88 -7.83
N ALA A 63 -7.05 -16.43 -8.87
CA ALA A 63 -7.34 -15.17 -9.56
C ALA A 63 -8.73 -15.19 -10.22
N THR A 64 -9.19 -16.34 -10.74
CA THR A 64 -10.56 -16.49 -11.28
C THR A 64 -11.65 -16.25 -10.23
N ARG A 65 -11.33 -16.44 -8.93
CA ARG A 65 -12.20 -16.17 -7.79
C ARG A 65 -12.01 -14.77 -7.21
N GLY A 66 -11.20 -13.94 -7.86
CA GLY A 66 -10.90 -12.58 -7.46
C GLY A 66 -9.98 -12.48 -6.24
N LYS A 67 -9.07 -13.45 -6.05
CA LYS A 67 -8.20 -13.54 -4.86
C LYS A 67 -6.73 -13.63 -5.24
N LEU A 68 -5.88 -13.11 -4.36
CA LEU A 68 -4.50 -13.55 -4.18
C LEU A 68 -4.46 -14.20 -2.79
N PRO A 69 -4.37 -15.53 -2.68
CA PRO A 69 -4.34 -16.16 -1.37
C PRO A 69 -3.08 -15.73 -0.60
N LEU A 70 -3.09 -15.97 0.72
CA LEU A 70 -1.99 -15.57 1.59
C LEU A 70 -0.77 -16.45 1.29
N LEU A 71 0.26 -15.83 0.73
CA LEU A 71 1.57 -16.42 0.52
C LEU A 71 2.57 -15.90 1.56
N CYS A 72 3.51 -16.76 1.94
CA CYS A 72 4.65 -16.42 2.78
C CYS A 72 5.94 -17.12 2.33
N ASN A 73 7.04 -16.73 2.94
CA ASN A 73 8.37 -17.29 2.65
C ASN A 73 8.75 -18.51 3.50
N GLY A 74 7.87 -18.97 4.40
CA GLY A 74 8.15 -20.10 5.29
C GLY A 74 9.22 -19.83 6.36
N ASP A 75 9.81 -18.63 6.40
CA ASP A 75 10.81 -18.23 7.41
C ASP A 75 10.12 -17.49 8.56
N GLU A 76 9.90 -18.20 9.67
CA GLU A 76 9.29 -17.62 10.88
C GLU A 76 10.17 -16.56 11.55
N SER A 77 11.49 -16.60 11.31
CA SER A 77 12.44 -15.64 11.87
C SER A 77 12.42 -14.32 11.08
N HIS A 78 12.19 -14.37 9.77
CA HIS A 78 12.13 -13.23 8.87
C HIS A 78 10.85 -13.27 8.02
N PRO A 79 9.66 -13.14 8.65
CA PRO A 79 8.41 -13.44 7.98
C PRO A 79 8.07 -12.36 6.96
N VAL A 80 7.93 -12.77 5.70
CA VAL A 80 7.36 -11.97 4.62
C VAL A 80 6.03 -12.59 4.22
N THR A 81 4.98 -11.79 4.18
CA THR A 81 3.66 -12.24 3.73
C THR A 81 3.08 -11.30 2.68
N ILE A 82 2.30 -11.87 1.76
CA ILE A 82 1.51 -11.12 0.79
C ILE A 82 0.16 -11.80 0.59
N SER A 83 -0.90 -11.01 0.50
CA SER A 83 -2.25 -11.51 0.23
C SER A 83 -3.03 -10.44 -0.49
N GLY A 84 -4.14 -10.82 -1.11
CA GLY A 84 -5.04 -9.89 -1.75
C GLY A 84 -6.49 -10.26 -1.57
N LEU A 85 -7.28 -9.24 -1.28
CA LEU A 85 -8.69 -9.37 -0.93
C LEU A 85 -9.55 -8.53 -1.86
N ARG A 86 -10.69 -9.11 -2.24
CA ARG A 86 -11.75 -8.39 -2.95
C ARG A 86 -12.42 -7.42 -1.99
N ARG A 87 -12.58 -6.17 -2.43
CA ARG A 87 -13.39 -5.16 -1.77
C ARG A 87 -14.70 -4.99 -2.53
N PHE A 88 -15.80 -4.98 -1.78
CA PHE A 88 -17.13 -4.75 -2.35
C PHE A 88 -17.31 -3.28 -2.73
N ALA A 89 -18.16 -3.03 -3.72
CA ALA A 89 -18.52 -1.69 -4.18
C ALA A 89 -18.98 -0.76 -3.04
N SER A 90 -19.80 -1.30 -2.12
CA SER A 90 -20.33 -0.55 -0.97
C SER A 90 -19.27 -0.07 0.02
N ALA A 91 -18.07 -0.67 0.01
CA ALA A 91 -16.96 -0.37 0.93
C ALA A 91 -15.73 0.22 0.21
N SER A 92 -15.92 0.68 -1.03
CA SER A 92 -14.84 1.10 -1.94
C SER A 92 -15.13 2.45 -2.57
N ALA A 93 -14.07 3.19 -2.90
CA ALA A 93 -14.18 4.50 -3.54
C ALA A 93 -14.88 4.40 -4.91
N GLY A 94 -15.67 5.42 -5.23
CA GLY A 94 -16.47 5.50 -6.46
C GLY A 94 -17.61 4.50 -6.56
N GLY A 95 -17.90 3.73 -5.50
CA GLY A 95 -18.97 2.71 -5.53
C GLY A 95 -18.66 1.54 -6.45
N GLN A 96 -17.39 1.23 -6.70
CA GLN A 96 -16.95 0.19 -7.63
C GLN A 96 -16.20 -0.92 -6.87
N PRO A 97 -16.34 -2.21 -7.26
CA PRO A 97 -15.53 -3.27 -6.68
C PRO A 97 -14.04 -3.03 -6.93
N GLN A 98 -13.21 -3.28 -5.92
CA GLN A 98 -11.76 -3.10 -5.99
C GLN A 98 -11.03 -4.34 -5.50
N PHE A 99 -9.72 -4.38 -5.77
CA PHE A 99 -8.81 -5.38 -5.24
C PHE A 99 -7.75 -4.69 -4.39
N GLN A 100 -7.55 -5.17 -3.16
CA GLN A 100 -6.51 -4.68 -2.28
C GLN A 100 -5.45 -5.75 -2.11
N VAL A 101 -4.19 -5.42 -2.38
CA VAL A 101 -3.04 -6.23 -1.99
C VAL A 101 -2.48 -5.67 -0.69
N HIS A 102 -2.20 -6.57 0.24
CA HIS A 102 -1.57 -6.28 1.51
C HIS A 102 -0.34 -7.15 1.68
N ALA A 103 0.78 -6.54 2.05
CA ALA A 103 2.01 -7.25 2.35
C ALA A 103 2.62 -6.77 3.67
N LYS A 104 3.29 -7.69 4.37
CA LYS A 104 4.05 -7.39 5.58
C LYS A 104 5.47 -7.89 5.40
N LEU A 105 6.43 -7.00 5.64
CA LEU A 105 7.85 -7.31 5.58
C LEU A 105 8.53 -6.89 6.88
N PRO A 106 9.63 -7.53 7.29
CA PRO A 106 10.44 -7.07 8.42
C PRO A 106 11.00 -5.68 8.13
N LEU A 107 11.01 -4.78 9.13
CA LEU A 107 11.62 -3.47 8.96
C LEU A 107 13.11 -3.52 9.30
N ASP A 108 13.93 -3.91 8.33
CA ASP A 108 15.39 -3.95 8.41
C ASP A 108 16.07 -3.33 7.17
N ALA A 109 17.40 -3.24 7.18
CA ALA A 109 18.15 -2.54 6.14
C ALA A 109 17.94 -3.10 4.72
N PRO A 110 17.93 -4.43 4.48
CA PRO A 110 17.60 -4.98 3.17
C PRO A 110 16.21 -4.57 2.68
N VAL A 111 15.18 -4.70 3.53
CA VAL A 111 13.81 -4.34 3.15
C VAL A 111 13.66 -2.84 2.92
N VAL A 112 14.27 -2.00 3.77
CA VAL A 112 14.27 -0.53 3.61
C VAL A 112 14.90 -0.13 2.28
N THR A 113 15.99 -0.79 1.89
CA THR A 113 16.66 -0.54 0.60
C THR A 113 15.80 -0.93 -0.59
N ALA A 114 15.08 -2.06 -0.49
CA ALA A 114 14.22 -2.58 -1.56
C ALA A 114 12.77 -2.03 -1.55
N ALA A 115 12.38 -1.27 -0.54
CA ALA A 115 10.97 -0.96 -0.27
C ALA A 115 10.26 -0.24 -1.43
N ALA A 116 10.96 0.68 -2.11
CA ALA A 116 10.44 1.39 -3.28
C ALA A 116 10.19 0.43 -4.45
N ASP A 117 11.10 -0.49 -4.70
CA ASP A 117 11.01 -1.45 -5.80
C ASP A 117 9.97 -2.53 -5.51
N VAL A 118 9.84 -2.95 -4.25
CA VAL A 118 8.75 -3.84 -3.81
C VAL A 118 7.39 -3.16 -3.99
N LEU A 119 7.26 -1.90 -3.57
CA LEU A 119 6.01 -1.14 -3.75
C LEU A 119 5.65 -0.98 -5.23
N GLU A 120 6.61 -0.61 -6.07
CA GLU A 120 6.41 -0.53 -7.51
C GLU A 120 6.01 -1.87 -8.10
N ALA A 121 6.73 -2.95 -7.78
CA ALA A 121 6.48 -4.27 -8.31
C ALA A 121 5.06 -4.76 -7.98
N VAL A 122 4.61 -4.55 -6.73
CA VAL A 122 3.23 -4.87 -6.34
C VAL A 122 2.24 -3.99 -7.10
N ALA A 123 2.46 -2.68 -7.11
CA ALA A 123 1.53 -1.72 -7.68
C ALA A 123 1.36 -1.87 -9.19
N GLU A 124 2.46 -1.94 -9.93
CA GLU A 124 2.46 -2.18 -11.38
C GLU A 124 1.93 -3.58 -11.71
N GLY A 125 2.29 -4.59 -10.90
CA GLY A 125 1.82 -5.96 -11.06
C GLY A 125 0.30 -6.09 -11.00
N VAL A 126 -0.37 -5.36 -10.09
CA VAL A 126 -1.84 -5.34 -10.02
C VAL A 126 -2.52 -4.26 -10.85
N ARG A 127 -1.73 -3.41 -11.53
CA ARG A 127 -2.24 -2.20 -12.23
C ARG A 127 -3.02 -1.31 -11.27
N ALA A 128 -2.38 -0.98 -10.16
CA ALA A 128 -2.96 -0.23 -9.06
C ALA A 128 -3.40 1.17 -9.50
N TYR A 129 -4.42 1.69 -8.83
CA TYR A 129 -4.70 3.12 -8.83
C TYR A 129 -3.62 3.83 -8.01
N TRP A 130 -3.42 3.38 -6.77
CA TRP A 130 -2.45 3.92 -5.82
C TRP A 130 -2.08 2.86 -4.79
N GLY A 131 -1.00 3.11 -4.05
CA GLY A 131 -0.58 2.26 -2.93
C GLY A 131 0.40 2.99 -2.02
N GLN A 132 0.76 2.36 -0.90
CA GLN A 132 1.74 2.90 0.03
C GLN A 132 2.51 1.80 0.75
N ALA A 133 3.69 2.15 1.28
CA ALA A 133 4.43 1.37 2.26
C ALA A 133 4.70 2.23 3.51
N THR A 134 4.42 1.73 4.71
CA THR A 134 4.59 2.47 5.97
C THR A 134 4.98 1.56 7.13
N PRO A 135 5.90 1.98 8.01
CA PRO A 135 6.16 1.26 9.26
C PRO A 135 4.91 1.10 10.14
N ASP A 136 4.73 -0.08 10.74
CA ASP A 136 3.58 -0.42 11.60
C ASP A 136 3.27 0.62 12.70
N GLY A 137 4.30 1.19 13.32
CA GLY A 137 4.16 2.25 14.31
C GLY A 137 3.44 3.49 13.76
N ALA A 138 3.79 3.93 12.55
CA ALA A 138 3.13 5.06 11.89
C ALA A 138 1.79 4.68 11.26
N ALA A 139 1.64 3.43 10.80
CA ALA A 139 0.41 2.91 10.22
C ALA A 139 -0.76 2.96 11.21
N LEU A 140 -0.49 2.75 12.50
CA LEU A 140 -1.51 2.85 13.55
C LEU A 140 -2.08 4.27 13.68
N ASP A 141 -1.23 5.29 13.73
CA ASP A 141 -1.65 6.69 13.77
C ASP A 141 -2.41 7.10 12.49
N ILE A 142 -1.99 6.60 11.33
CA ILE A 142 -2.71 6.80 10.05
C ILE A 142 -4.08 6.13 10.08
N ALA A 143 -4.20 4.94 10.67
CA ALA A 143 -5.49 4.26 10.83
C ALA A 143 -6.47 5.07 11.70
N TYR A 144 -5.98 5.81 12.70
CA TYR A 144 -6.81 6.72 13.50
C TYR A 144 -7.35 7.93 12.71
N GLN A 145 -6.81 8.23 11.52
CA GLN A 145 -7.36 9.29 10.67
C GLN A 145 -8.75 8.93 10.10
N VAL A 146 -9.10 7.64 10.08
CA VAL A 146 -10.34 7.10 9.47
C VAL A 146 -11.24 6.38 10.46
N ALA A 147 -10.72 5.99 11.63
CA ALA A 147 -11.44 5.19 12.60
C ALA A 147 -12.59 6.00 13.22
N PRO A 148 -13.87 5.61 13.03
CA PRO A 148 -14.93 6.08 13.90
C PRO A 148 -14.62 5.56 15.31
N THR A 149 -14.59 6.44 16.30
CA THR A 149 -14.44 6.02 17.69
C THR A 149 -15.83 5.68 18.24
N LEU A 150 -15.89 4.87 19.30
CA LEU A 150 -17.13 4.69 20.07
C LEU A 150 -17.66 6.04 20.63
N GLU A 151 -16.82 7.07 20.66
CA GLU A 151 -17.07 8.40 21.23
C GLU A 151 -17.45 9.48 20.20
N GLY A 152 -17.47 9.17 18.89
CA GLY A 152 -17.90 10.11 17.86
C GLY A 152 -17.04 10.13 16.59
N PRO A 153 -16.90 11.29 15.91
CA PRO A 153 -16.17 11.40 14.65
C PRO A 153 -14.69 10.98 14.81
N PRO A 154 -13.97 10.70 13.71
CA PRO A 154 -12.55 10.40 13.79
C PRO A 154 -11.82 11.45 14.64
N SER A 155 -10.97 10.98 15.56
CA SER A 155 -10.10 11.81 16.40
C SER A 155 -8.65 11.50 16.05
N PRO A 156 -8.16 12.02 14.90
CA PRO A 156 -6.79 11.76 14.48
C PRO A 156 -5.81 12.29 15.52
N ARG A 157 -4.73 11.53 15.73
CA ARG A 157 -3.69 11.91 16.67
C ARG A 157 -2.73 12.90 16.02
N ARG A 158 -1.95 13.59 16.86
CA ARG A 158 -0.78 14.37 16.43
C ARG A 158 -1.09 15.52 15.44
N GLY A 159 -2.35 15.98 15.39
CA GLY A 159 -2.79 17.04 14.49
C GLY A 159 -2.86 16.61 13.01
N LEU A 160 -2.94 15.30 12.74
CA LEU A 160 -3.22 14.79 11.41
C LEU A 160 -4.68 15.09 11.01
N PRO A 161 -4.99 15.20 9.71
CA PRO A 161 -6.36 15.49 9.31
C PRO A 161 -7.25 14.25 9.43
N ALA A 162 -8.53 14.48 9.71
CA ALA A 162 -9.55 13.45 9.56
C ALA A 162 -9.79 13.17 8.08
N LEU A 163 -9.94 11.90 7.74
CA LEU A 163 -10.21 11.43 6.38
C LEU A 163 -11.63 10.86 6.35
N LYS A 164 -12.27 10.88 5.17
CA LYS A 164 -13.57 10.23 4.99
C LYS A 164 -13.45 8.72 5.13
N LEU A 165 -14.55 7.99 5.10
CA LEU A 165 -14.51 6.54 4.87
C LEU A 165 -14.28 6.24 3.39
N PHE A 166 -13.67 5.09 3.07
CA PHE A 166 -13.44 4.63 1.68
C PHE A 166 -14.64 4.82 0.75
N GLN A 167 -15.83 4.39 1.19
CA GLN A 167 -17.07 4.45 0.41
C GLN A 167 -17.58 5.88 0.15
N HIS A 168 -17.05 6.88 0.86
CA HIS A 168 -17.38 8.30 0.70
C HIS A 168 -16.34 9.05 -0.15
N ILE A 169 -15.32 8.36 -0.67
CA ILE A 169 -14.39 8.91 -1.65
C ILE A 169 -15.00 8.76 -3.04
N ARG A 170 -15.02 9.85 -3.79
CA ARG A 170 -15.71 9.95 -5.07
C ARG A 170 -15.11 9.11 -6.21
N SER A 171 -13.82 8.82 -6.18
CA SER A 171 -13.16 8.07 -7.25
C SER A 171 -12.02 7.20 -6.70
N PRO A 172 -11.77 6.01 -7.32
CA PRO A 172 -10.70 5.11 -6.92
C PRO A 172 -9.29 5.69 -7.15
N GLU A 173 -9.15 6.64 -8.07
CA GLU A 173 -7.90 7.33 -8.35
C GLU A 173 -7.45 8.25 -7.22
N ILE A 174 -8.35 8.68 -6.33
CA ILE A 174 -7.99 9.53 -5.19
C ILE A 174 -7.38 8.65 -4.08
N PRO A 175 -6.09 8.84 -3.72
CA PRO A 175 -5.47 8.09 -2.63
C PRO A 175 -6.19 8.32 -1.31
N TYR A 176 -6.31 7.25 -0.52
CA TYR A 176 -7.03 7.36 0.75
C TYR A 176 -6.20 8.03 1.83
N TYR A 177 -4.95 7.64 1.96
CA TYR A 177 -4.01 8.15 2.94
C TYR A 177 -2.60 8.12 2.36
N LEU A 178 -1.70 8.85 3.02
CA LEU A 178 -0.28 8.88 2.69
C LEU A 178 0.48 7.92 3.60
N GLY A 179 1.51 7.29 3.04
CA GLY A 179 2.49 6.49 3.76
C GLY A 179 3.89 7.07 3.69
N TRP A 180 4.89 6.30 4.16
CA TRP A 180 6.30 6.64 3.97
C TRP A 180 6.65 6.72 2.47
N LEU A 181 6.36 5.63 1.76
CA LEU A 181 6.44 5.55 0.31
C LEU A 181 5.03 5.51 -0.25
N ASN A 182 4.84 6.16 -1.39
CA ASN A 182 3.54 6.26 -2.05
C ASN A 182 3.71 5.91 -3.52
N TYR A 183 2.85 5.01 -4.01
CA TYR A 183 2.66 4.77 -5.44
C TYR A 183 1.41 5.51 -5.90
N TRP A 184 1.54 6.27 -6.98
CA TRP A 184 0.40 6.86 -7.69
C TRP A 184 0.48 6.51 -9.17
N SER A 185 -0.55 5.86 -9.70
CA SER A 185 -0.71 5.73 -11.15
C SER A 185 -0.74 7.12 -11.82
N ALA A 186 -0.55 7.18 -13.14
CA ALA A 186 -0.68 8.43 -13.88
C ALA A 186 -2.05 9.12 -13.62
N ALA A 187 -3.12 8.34 -13.53
CA ALA A 187 -4.46 8.85 -13.25
C ALA A 187 -4.59 9.38 -11.81
N SER A 188 -4.05 8.66 -10.82
CA SER A 188 -4.03 9.12 -9.43
C SER A 188 -3.19 10.37 -9.23
N ALA A 189 -2.02 10.43 -9.85
CA ALA A 189 -1.16 11.60 -9.82
C ALA A 189 -1.88 12.82 -10.42
N GLY A 190 -2.55 12.65 -11.57
CA GLY A 190 -3.39 13.69 -12.16
C GLY A 190 -4.55 14.13 -11.26
N ALA A 191 -5.23 13.18 -10.60
CA ALA A 191 -6.37 13.45 -9.73
C ALA A 191 -6.01 14.31 -8.49
N ILE A 192 -4.78 14.18 -7.99
CA ILE A 192 -4.28 14.99 -6.86
C ILE A 192 -3.44 16.19 -7.30
N GLY A 193 -3.26 16.39 -8.61
CA GLY A 193 -2.47 17.48 -9.18
C GLY A 193 -0.96 17.36 -8.92
N PHE A 194 -0.41 16.14 -9.02
CA PHE A 194 1.02 15.86 -8.95
C PHE A 194 1.57 15.42 -10.32
N PRO A 195 2.76 15.89 -10.74
CA PRO A 195 3.55 16.93 -10.09
C PRO A 195 3.15 18.35 -10.53
N ASP A 196 3.31 19.30 -9.61
CA ASP A 196 3.36 20.73 -9.86
C ASP A 196 4.81 21.20 -9.63
N PRO A 197 5.60 21.50 -10.68
CA PRO A 197 7.00 21.89 -10.54
C PRO A 197 7.25 23.12 -9.66
N ALA A 198 6.26 24.00 -9.48
CA ALA A 198 6.39 25.19 -8.64
C ALA A 198 6.18 24.88 -7.15
N ARG A 199 5.53 23.75 -6.82
CA ARG A 199 5.13 23.39 -5.45
C ARG A 199 5.78 22.11 -4.94
N ASP A 200 6.21 21.24 -5.84
CA ASP A 200 6.61 19.87 -5.53
C ASP A 200 8.12 19.63 -5.66
N THR A 201 8.96 20.66 -5.75
CA THR A 201 10.41 20.51 -5.92
C THR A 201 11.04 19.55 -4.92
N ASP A 202 10.66 19.64 -3.64
CA ASP A 202 11.16 18.74 -2.58
C ASP A 202 10.60 17.32 -2.68
N LEU A 203 9.35 17.14 -3.13
CA LEU A 203 8.81 15.79 -3.38
C LEU A 203 9.42 15.17 -4.63
N LEU A 204 9.67 15.98 -5.67
CA LEU A 204 10.27 15.55 -6.93
C LEU A 204 11.73 15.12 -6.78
N SER A 205 12.48 15.68 -5.83
CA SER A 205 13.85 15.21 -5.55
C SER A 205 13.88 13.79 -4.98
N ARG A 206 12.75 13.34 -4.38
CA ARG A 206 12.54 12.01 -3.81
C ARG A 206 11.46 11.20 -4.54
N ALA A 207 11.21 11.53 -5.80
CA ALA A 207 10.24 10.83 -6.63
C ALA A 207 10.89 10.26 -7.90
N ARG A 208 10.39 9.12 -8.35
CA ARG A 208 10.76 8.54 -9.64
C ARG A 208 9.53 8.10 -10.43
N ARG A 209 9.59 8.25 -11.75
CA ARG A 209 8.56 7.71 -12.65
C ARG A 209 8.70 6.20 -12.77
N THR A 210 7.57 5.51 -12.86
CA THR A 210 7.51 4.09 -13.21
C THR A 210 7.42 3.89 -14.71
N ALA A 211 7.66 2.67 -15.19
CA ALA A 211 7.63 2.34 -16.61
C ALA A 211 6.25 2.57 -17.26
N THR A 212 5.16 2.51 -16.50
CA THR A 212 3.79 2.74 -16.99
C THR A 212 3.32 4.18 -16.83
N GLY A 213 4.22 5.08 -16.40
CA GLY A 213 3.93 6.50 -16.24
C GLY A 213 3.38 6.89 -14.87
N GLY A 214 3.31 5.95 -13.92
CA GLY A 214 3.06 6.23 -12.51
C GLY A 214 4.26 6.87 -11.81
N TRP A 215 4.14 7.02 -10.50
CA TRP A 215 5.14 7.63 -9.63
C TRP A 215 5.33 6.82 -8.36
N ILE A 216 6.58 6.65 -7.95
CA ILE A 216 6.97 6.34 -6.58
C ILE A 216 7.43 7.64 -5.94
N VAL A 217 6.87 7.98 -4.77
CA VAL A 217 7.15 9.22 -4.04
C VAL A 217 7.46 8.89 -2.59
N GLN A 218 8.64 9.31 -2.14
CA GLN A 218 9.12 9.11 -0.78
C GLN A 218 9.00 10.40 0.04
N LEU A 219 8.27 10.33 1.16
CA LEU A 219 8.05 11.52 2.00
C LEU A 219 9.30 11.91 2.79
N THR A 220 10.00 10.93 3.37
CA THR A 220 11.17 11.11 4.25
C THR A 220 12.30 10.18 3.84
N GLU A 221 13.56 10.59 4.02
CA GLU A 221 14.75 9.80 3.64
C GLU A 221 14.82 8.46 4.39
N SER A 222 14.40 8.41 5.64
CA SER A 222 14.31 7.20 6.45
C SER A 222 12.84 6.78 6.64
N PRO A 223 12.59 5.52 7.05
CA PRO A 223 11.24 5.04 7.31
C PRO A 223 10.46 5.97 8.24
N LEU A 224 9.22 6.28 7.85
CA LEU A 224 8.37 7.23 8.56
C LEU A 224 8.21 6.86 10.04
N ASP A 225 8.52 7.82 10.89
CA ASP A 225 8.45 7.73 12.35
C ASP A 225 7.74 8.98 12.88
N LEU A 226 6.55 8.81 13.45
CA LEU A 226 5.71 9.95 13.86
C LEU A 226 6.05 10.46 15.26
N ASP A 227 7.01 9.84 15.95
CA ASP A 227 7.63 10.41 17.15
C ASP A 227 8.75 11.40 16.78
N ASP A 228 9.28 11.36 15.56
CA ASP A 228 10.13 12.41 15.01
C ASP A 228 9.27 13.60 14.52
N PRO A 229 9.41 14.80 15.12
CA PRO A 229 8.66 15.97 14.70
C PRO A 229 8.87 16.35 13.23
N ALA A 230 10.06 16.15 12.66
CA ALA A 230 10.35 16.50 11.27
C ALA A 230 9.58 15.60 10.30
N HIS A 231 9.45 14.32 10.62
CA HIS A 231 8.65 13.35 9.87
C HIS A 231 7.15 13.67 9.96
N LEU A 232 6.65 13.96 11.16
CA LEU A 232 5.25 14.36 11.35
C LEU A 232 4.91 15.63 10.58
N GLU A 233 5.76 16.66 10.66
CA GLU A 233 5.56 17.91 9.92
C GLU A 233 5.63 17.70 8.40
N THR A 234 6.48 16.79 7.93
CA THR A 234 6.53 16.41 6.51
C THR A 234 5.23 15.75 6.06
N LEU A 235 4.68 14.82 6.85
CA LEU A 235 3.39 14.19 6.55
C LEU A 235 2.25 15.21 6.55
N LYS A 236 2.20 16.12 7.52
CA LYS A 236 1.20 17.20 7.56
C LYS A 236 1.30 18.13 6.35
N ARG A 237 2.51 18.54 5.97
CA ARG A 237 2.75 19.36 4.76
C ARG A 237 2.27 18.63 3.51
N ALA A 238 2.53 17.33 3.39
CA ALA A 238 2.04 16.53 2.27
C ALA A 238 0.50 16.48 2.21
N TYR A 239 -0.16 16.29 3.36
CA TYR A 239 -1.62 16.43 3.43
C TYR A 239 -2.12 17.84 3.10
N GLY A 240 -1.39 18.90 3.48
CA GLY A 240 -1.70 20.27 3.08
C GLY A 240 -1.54 20.51 1.57
N ARG A 241 -0.54 19.87 0.95
CA ARG A 241 -0.28 19.96 -0.49
C ARG A 241 -1.34 19.22 -1.32
N PHE A 242 -1.86 18.11 -0.83
CA PHE A 242 -2.84 17.27 -1.52
C PHE A 242 -4.18 17.23 -0.77
N PRO A 243 -4.99 18.31 -0.83
CA PRO A 243 -6.23 18.40 -0.06
C PRO A 243 -7.27 17.34 -0.46
N GLU A 244 -7.24 16.84 -1.69
CA GLU A 244 -8.16 15.79 -2.15
C GLU A 244 -7.91 14.43 -1.48
N ILE A 245 -6.68 14.15 -1.00
CA ILE A 245 -6.35 12.87 -0.36
C ILE A 245 -7.24 12.64 0.87
N GLY A 246 -7.77 11.42 0.97
CA GLY A 246 -8.75 11.03 1.99
C GLY A 246 -10.14 11.63 1.79
N GLY A 247 -10.41 12.17 0.60
CA GLY A 247 -11.70 12.76 0.25
C GLY A 247 -12.03 14.04 1.02
N ARG A 248 -11.02 14.71 1.60
CA ARG A 248 -11.23 15.92 2.42
C ARG A 248 -11.78 17.09 1.59
N GLY A 249 -11.40 17.16 0.31
CA GLY A 249 -11.75 18.26 -0.59
C GLY A 249 -10.85 19.48 -0.36
N ALA A 250 -10.86 20.43 -1.30
CA ALA A 250 -10.24 21.73 -1.07
C ALA A 250 -10.87 22.41 0.17
N PRO A 251 -10.06 23.01 1.06
CA PRO A 251 -10.57 23.81 2.17
C PRO A 251 -11.40 25.01 1.70
#